data_AF-A0A0C9TY77-F1
#
_entry.id   AF-A0A0C9TY77-F1
#
_cell.length_a   1.000
_cell.length_b   1.000
_cell.length_c   1.000
_cell.angle_alpha   90.00
_cell.angle_beta   90.00
_cell.angle_gamma   90.00
#
_symmetry.space_group_name_H-M   'P 1'
#
loop_
_entity.id
_entity.type
_entity.pdbx_description
1 polymer ?
#
loop_
_entity_poly.entity_id
_entity_poly.type
_entity_poly.pdbx_seq_one_letter_code
_entity_poly.pdbx_strand_id
1 'polypeptide(L)'
;NVLIDGNGRACISDFGLSVLLTELGKSTYTESRHVEGALRWIAPELLDNEVPEDEDNPPHLFPTPQSDVYSFGMVMLQVLTGRVPYHYYRRDSVVQSAILKRTIPQRPDRSLVTDRQWTFMQRCWMPVGVGEPRPRGGEIVEFVRQELVGLGMAAL
;
A
#
# COMPACT_ATOMS: atom_id res chain seq x y z
N ASN A 1 -3.80 -5.44 8.68
CA ASN A 1 -3.96 -6.87 8.30
C ASN A 1 -2.62 -7.62 8.36
N VAL A 2 -1.83 -7.35 9.40
CA VAL A 2 -0.63 -8.12 9.74
C VAL A 2 -0.73 -8.35 11.23
N LEU A 3 -0.82 -9.61 11.64
CA LEU A 3 -0.92 -10.03 13.03
C LEU A 3 0.40 -10.66 13.45
N ILE A 4 0.72 -10.59 14.74
CA ILE A 4 1.90 -11.24 15.31
C ILE A 4 1.44 -12.45 16.11
N ASP A 5 1.94 -13.64 15.77
CA ASP A 5 1.62 -14.86 16.51
C ASP A 5 2.37 -14.95 17.86
N GLY A 6 2.09 -15.98 18.65
CA GLY A 6 2.73 -16.21 19.95
C GLY A 6 4.26 -16.43 19.89
N ASN A 7 4.82 -16.65 18.71
CA ASN A 7 6.25 -16.80 18.46
C ASN A 7 6.88 -15.53 17.88
N GLY A 8 6.15 -14.42 17.79
CA GLY A 8 6.64 -13.18 17.21
C GLY A 8 6.67 -13.16 15.68
N ARG A 9 6.04 -14.13 15.01
CA ARG A 9 6.01 -14.18 13.54
C ARG A 9 4.89 -13.32 13.01
N ALA A 10 5.21 -12.49 12.01
CA ALA A 10 4.23 -11.69 11.30
C ALA A 10 3.46 -12.54 10.29
N CYS A 11 2.13 -12.48 10.37
CA CYS A 11 1.20 -13.24 9.54
C CYS A 11 0.21 -12.29 8.87
N ILE A 12 0.03 -12.42 7.56
CA ILE A 12 -0.98 -11.64 6.81
C ILE A 12 -2.38 -12.18 7.14
N SER A 13 -3.34 -11.30 7.40
CA SER A 13 -4.75 -11.62 7.66
C SER A 13 -5.68 -11.00 6.61
N ASP A 14 -6.96 -11.39 6.62
CA ASP A 14 -8.07 -10.70 5.91
C ASP A 14 -7.94 -10.55 4.39
N PHE A 15 -7.02 -11.26 3.75
CA PHE A 15 -6.73 -11.14 2.31
C PHE A 15 -7.92 -11.56 1.41
N GLY A 16 -8.71 -12.53 1.85
CA GLY A 16 -9.85 -13.06 1.08
C GLY A 16 -11.15 -12.25 1.17
N LEU A 17 -11.29 -11.39 2.18
CA LEU A 17 -12.51 -10.59 2.38
C LEU A 17 -12.64 -9.46 1.35
N SER A 18 -11.51 -8.88 0.95
CA SER A 18 -11.47 -7.78 -0.03
C SER A 18 -11.90 -8.21 -1.43
N VAL A 19 -11.48 -9.40 -1.87
CA VAL A 19 -11.82 -9.96 -3.18
C VAL A 19 -13.30 -10.35 -3.24
N LEU A 20 -13.79 -11.08 -2.24
CA LEU A 20 -15.19 -11.53 -2.18
C LEU A 20 -16.20 -10.38 -2.15
N LEU A 21 -15.89 -9.29 -1.42
CA LEU A 21 -16.78 -8.13 -1.37
C LEU A 21 -16.81 -7.40 -2.72
N THR A 22 -15.66 -7.31 -3.40
CA THR A 22 -15.56 -6.72 -4.74
C THR A 22 -16.31 -7.56 -5.80
N GLU A 23 -16.22 -8.90 -5.73
CA GLU A 23 -16.96 -9.82 -6.61
C GLU A 23 -18.49 -9.78 -6.42
N LEU A 24 -18.96 -9.44 -5.21
CA LEU A 24 -20.38 -9.32 -4.89
C LEU A 24 -21.01 -7.99 -5.38
N GLY A 25 -20.31 -7.23 -6.23
CA GLY A 25 -20.76 -5.93 -6.74
C GLY A 25 -20.86 -4.87 -5.64
N LYS A 26 -20.39 -5.17 -4.43
CA LYS A 26 -20.25 -4.23 -3.33
C LYS A 26 -18.82 -3.75 -3.37
N SER A 27 -18.52 -2.75 -4.20
CA SER A 27 -17.29 -2.00 -4.07
C SER A 27 -17.21 -1.48 -2.64
N THR A 28 -16.47 -2.18 -1.79
CA THR A 28 -16.19 -1.79 -0.40
C THR A 28 -15.62 -0.38 -0.31
N TYR A 29 -15.06 0.09 -1.42
CA TYR A 29 -14.40 1.37 -1.55
C TYR A 29 -15.34 2.56 -1.83
N THR A 30 -16.53 2.36 -2.40
CA THR A 30 -17.43 3.48 -2.75
C THR A 30 -18.72 3.57 -1.93
N GLU A 31 -19.24 2.48 -1.34
CA GLU A 31 -20.59 2.54 -0.73
C GLU A 31 -20.75 2.11 0.74
N SER A 32 -19.68 1.72 1.46
CA SER A 32 -19.86 1.37 2.88
C SER A 32 -18.75 1.86 3.77
N ARG A 33 -19.14 2.14 5.02
CA ARG A 33 -18.37 2.63 6.18
C ARG A 33 -17.17 1.73 6.59
N HIS A 34 -16.49 1.10 5.64
CA HIS A 34 -15.32 0.23 5.83
C HIS A 34 -14.03 0.82 5.23
N VAL A 35 -14.12 1.97 4.56
CA VAL A 35 -12.97 2.84 4.21
C VAL A 35 -12.33 3.47 5.46
N GLU A 36 -13.06 3.47 6.58
CA GLU A 36 -12.66 4.03 7.88
C GLU A 36 -11.57 3.16 8.52
N GLY A 37 -10.36 3.20 7.96
CA GLY A 37 -9.19 2.51 8.50
C GLY A 37 -8.16 2.06 7.48
N ALA A 38 -8.53 1.88 6.20
CA ALA A 38 -7.61 1.38 5.17
C ALA A 38 -7.19 2.44 4.14
N LEU A 39 -7.88 3.58 4.06
CA LEU A 39 -7.67 4.62 3.03
C LEU A 39 -6.20 4.99 2.79
N ARG A 40 -5.41 5.09 3.86
CA ARG A 40 -4.00 5.53 3.82
C ARG A 40 -3.06 4.53 3.14
N TRP A 41 -3.52 3.30 2.92
CA TRP A 41 -2.77 2.24 2.24
C TRP A 41 -3.32 1.96 0.83
N ILE A 42 -4.48 2.50 0.45
CA ILE A 42 -5.12 2.23 -0.84
C ILE A 42 -4.35 2.91 -1.96
N ALA A 43 -4.09 2.15 -3.03
CA ALA A 43 -3.47 2.66 -4.24
C ALA A 43 -4.43 3.62 -4.98
N PRO A 44 -3.93 4.73 -5.54
CA PRO A 44 -4.76 5.75 -6.17
C PRO A 44 -5.66 5.24 -7.30
N GLU A 45 -5.22 4.25 -8.08
CA GLU A 45 -6.05 3.65 -9.14
C GLU A 45 -7.31 2.91 -8.64
N LEU A 46 -7.36 2.57 -7.34
CA LEU A 46 -8.55 1.97 -6.71
C LEU A 46 -9.53 3.02 -6.15
N LEU A 47 -9.16 4.30 -6.19
CA LEU A 47 -10.00 5.43 -5.74
C LEU A 47 -10.48 6.29 -6.91
N ASP A 48 -9.95 6.05 -8.10
CA ASP A 48 -10.20 6.85 -9.29
C ASP A 48 -11.49 6.38 -9.97
N ASN A 49 -12.58 7.11 -9.71
CA ASN A 49 -13.91 6.81 -10.23
C ASN A 49 -14.16 7.47 -11.61
N GLU A 50 -13.14 8.06 -12.26
CA GLU A 50 -13.31 8.80 -13.51
C GLU A 50 -13.36 7.94 -14.78
N VAL A 51 -13.29 6.59 -14.68
CA VAL A 51 -13.49 5.73 -15.84
C VAL A 51 -14.99 5.70 -16.16
N PRO A 52 -15.42 6.10 -17.38
CA PRO A 52 -16.81 5.92 -17.81
C PRO A 52 -17.21 4.46 -17.62
N GLU A 53 -18.43 4.23 -17.15
CA GLU A 53 -19.06 2.91 -17.18
C GLU A 53 -19.27 2.50 -18.65
N ASP A 54 -18.21 2.05 -19.32
CA ASP A 54 -18.35 1.24 -20.52
C ASP A 54 -18.84 -0.13 -20.04
N GLU A 55 -20.09 -0.48 -20.34
CA GLU A 55 -20.69 -1.78 -19.97
C GLU A 55 -19.85 -2.97 -20.48
N ASP A 56 -19.08 -2.77 -21.55
CA ASP A 56 -18.19 -3.77 -22.14
C ASP A 56 -16.79 -3.83 -21.48
N ASN A 57 -16.39 -2.84 -20.67
CA ASN A 57 -15.09 -2.79 -20.02
C ASN A 57 -15.16 -2.03 -18.68
N PRO A 58 -15.60 -2.68 -17.59
CA PRO A 58 -15.80 -2.02 -16.31
C PRO A 58 -14.49 -1.41 -15.79
N PRO A 59 -14.55 -0.32 -15.01
CA PRO A 59 -13.38 0.28 -14.37
C PRO A 59 -12.51 -0.77 -13.67
N HIS A 60 -11.19 -0.68 -13.80
CA HIS A 60 -10.22 -1.52 -13.09
C HIS A 60 -10.16 -1.17 -11.57
N LEU A 61 -11.30 -1.17 -10.89
CA LEU A 61 -11.46 -0.94 -9.45
C LEU A 61 -11.13 -2.18 -8.61
N PHE A 62 -10.60 -3.23 -9.25
CA PHE A 62 -10.23 -4.48 -8.59
C PHE A 62 -8.80 -4.40 -8.05
N PRO A 63 -8.55 -4.85 -6.81
CA PRO A 63 -7.20 -5.00 -6.29
C PRO A 63 -6.32 -5.83 -7.24
N THR A 64 -5.14 -5.29 -7.55
CA THR A 64 -4.12 -5.93 -8.39
C THR A 64 -2.84 -6.17 -7.59
N PRO A 65 -1.94 -7.07 -8.04
CA PRO A 65 -0.62 -7.20 -7.45
C PRO A 65 0.14 -5.86 -7.36
N GLN A 66 -0.06 -4.96 -8.33
CA GLN A 66 0.54 -3.63 -8.32
C GLN A 66 -0.04 -2.75 -7.22
N SER A 67 -1.35 -2.85 -6.93
CA SER A 67 -1.98 -2.15 -5.80
C SER A 67 -1.53 -2.70 -4.44
N ASP A 68 -1.24 -4.01 -4.35
CA ASP A 68 -0.63 -4.62 -3.17
C ASP A 68 0.79 -4.09 -2.93
N VAL A 69 1.57 -3.89 -4.01
CA VAL A 69 2.92 -3.30 -3.91
C VAL A 69 2.87 -1.86 -3.37
N TYR A 70 1.87 -1.07 -3.78
CA TYR A 70 1.66 0.28 -3.22
C TYR A 70 1.37 0.20 -1.72
N SER A 71 0.45 -0.68 -1.35
CA SER A 71 0.05 -0.93 0.05
C SER A 71 1.24 -1.39 0.88
N PHE A 72 2.11 -2.25 0.33
CA PHE A 72 3.35 -2.70 0.96
C PHE A 72 4.28 -1.53 1.27
N GLY A 73 4.47 -0.58 0.34
CA GLY A 73 5.27 0.62 0.61
C GLY A 73 4.74 1.43 1.80
N MET A 74 3.41 1.53 1.92
CA MET A 74 2.76 2.19 3.06
C MET A 74 2.92 1.41 4.38
N VAL A 75 2.86 0.08 4.34
CA VAL A 75 3.15 -0.78 5.50
C VAL A 75 4.60 -0.64 5.93
N MET A 76 5.55 -0.65 5.00
CA MET A 76 6.98 -0.47 5.29
C MET A 76 7.24 0.88 5.98
N LEU A 77 6.62 1.96 5.49
CA LEU A 77 6.69 3.27 6.13
C LEU A 77 6.15 3.24 7.57
N GLN A 78 5.01 2.58 7.78
CA GLN A 78 4.39 2.47 9.09
C GLN A 78 5.25 1.67 10.07
N VAL A 79 5.83 0.56 9.63
CA VAL A 79 6.69 -0.29 10.46
C VAL A 79 7.94 0.47 10.89
N LEU A 80 8.61 1.16 9.95
CA LEU A 80 9.86 1.85 10.25
C LEU A 80 9.67 3.11 11.11
N THR A 81 8.52 3.79 10.98
CA THR A 81 8.26 5.04 11.72
C THR A 81 7.40 4.86 12.97
N GLY A 82 6.71 3.74 13.10
CA GLY A 82 5.67 3.52 14.12
C GLY A 82 4.43 4.40 13.94
N ARG A 83 4.28 5.09 12.80
CA ARG A 83 3.19 6.04 12.54
C ARG A 83 2.39 5.63 11.32
N VAL A 84 1.09 5.87 11.33
CA VAL A 84 0.25 5.65 10.15
C VAL A 84 0.70 6.56 8.99
N PRO A 85 0.63 6.10 7.73
CA PRO A 85 0.92 6.96 6.59
C PRO A 85 0.04 8.21 6.60
N TYR A 86 0.62 9.34 6.20
CA TYR A 86 -0.05 10.65 6.23
C TYR A 86 -0.55 11.07 7.63
N HIS A 87 0.07 10.63 8.73
CA HIS A 87 -0.38 10.92 10.11
C HIS A 87 -0.59 12.43 10.40
N TYR A 88 0.02 13.32 9.63
CA TYR A 88 -0.12 14.77 9.73
C TYR A 88 -1.44 15.30 9.14
N TYR A 89 -2.16 14.52 8.34
CA TYR A 89 -3.52 14.82 7.89
C TYR A 89 -4.55 14.22 8.83
N ARG A 90 -5.29 15.09 9.53
CA ARG A 90 -6.34 14.71 10.49
C ARG A 90 -7.62 14.19 9.84
N ARG A 91 -7.93 14.64 8.62
CA ARG A 91 -9.15 14.30 7.90
C ARG A 91 -8.83 13.36 6.75
N ASP A 92 -9.57 12.28 6.66
CA ASP A 92 -9.40 11.30 5.60
C ASP A 92 -9.72 11.88 4.21
N SER A 93 -10.63 12.85 4.11
CA SER A 93 -10.85 13.58 2.85
C SER A 93 -9.61 14.31 2.33
N VAL A 94 -8.73 14.80 3.22
CA VAL A 94 -7.47 15.44 2.84
C VAL A 94 -6.45 14.38 2.38
N VAL A 95 -6.43 13.22 3.04
CA VAL A 95 -5.62 12.07 2.63
C VAL A 95 -6.05 11.58 1.26
N GLN A 96 -7.34 11.36 1.04
CA GLN A 96 -7.90 10.95 -0.25
C GLN A 96 -7.52 11.94 -1.36
N SER A 97 -7.68 13.25 -1.10
CA SER A 97 -7.27 14.28 -2.07
C SER A 97 -5.77 14.23 -2.38
N ALA A 98 -4.92 14.00 -1.38
CA ALA A 98 -3.47 13.84 -1.57
C ALA A 98 -3.14 12.60 -2.42
N ILE A 99 -3.79 11.46 -2.14
CA ILE A 99 -3.60 10.21 -2.88
C ILE A 99 -4.01 10.38 -4.35
N LEU A 100 -5.20 10.94 -4.61
CA LEU A 100 -5.69 11.19 -5.98
C LEU A 100 -4.77 12.15 -6.75
N LYS A 101 -4.21 13.16 -6.08
CA LYS A 101 -3.18 14.06 -6.62
C LYS A 101 -1.78 13.44 -6.70
N ARG A 102 -1.64 12.14 -6.43
CA ARG A 102 -0.38 11.39 -6.45
C ARG A 102 0.70 11.98 -5.53
N THR A 103 0.29 12.68 -4.47
CA THR A 103 1.19 13.22 -3.44
C THR A 103 1.56 12.10 -2.49
N ILE A 104 2.84 11.71 -2.44
CA ILE A 104 3.36 10.69 -1.52
C ILE A 104 3.52 11.24 -0.08
N PRO A 105 3.67 10.37 0.94
CA PRO A 105 3.90 10.81 2.31
C PRO A 105 5.15 11.68 2.46
N GLN A 106 5.17 12.56 3.47
CA GLN A 106 6.37 13.30 3.85
C GLN A 106 7.50 12.33 4.21
N ARG A 107 8.70 12.60 3.71
CA ARG A 107 9.89 11.81 4.03
C ARG A 107 10.20 11.89 5.54
N PRO A 108 10.32 10.74 6.24
CA PRO A 108 10.72 10.71 7.64
C PRO A 108 12.18 11.10 7.86
N ASP A 109 12.56 11.23 9.13
CA ASP A 109 13.96 11.40 9.53
C ASP A 109 14.84 10.25 9.01
N ARG A 110 16.05 10.57 8.57
CA ARG A 110 17.00 9.60 8.00
C ARG A 110 17.45 8.53 9.01
N SER A 111 17.35 8.82 10.31
CA SER A 111 17.62 7.86 11.39
C SER A 111 16.58 6.75 11.49
N LEU A 112 15.34 7.01 11.05
CA LEU A 112 14.26 6.02 11.03
C LEU A 112 14.17 5.30 9.68
N VAL A 113 14.39 6.04 8.59
CA VAL A 113 14.28 5.53 7.22
C VAL A 113 15.50 5.94 6.40
N THR A 114 16.30 4.97 5.99
CA THR A 114 17.51 5.20 5.20
C THR A 114 17.18 5.71 3.79
N ASP A 115 18.16 6.32 3.10
CA ASP A 115 18.01 6.74 1.69
C ASP A 115 17.63 5.55 0.78
N ARG A 116 18.17 4.37 1.06
CA ARG A 116 17.88 3.13 0.32
C ARG A 116 16.44 2.67 0.51
N GLN A 117 15.97 2.62 1.74
CA GLN A 117 14.58 2.27 2.09
C GLN A 117 13.58 3.28 1.51
N TRP A 118 13.89 4.58 1.63
CA TRP A 118 13.06 5.63 1.07
C TRP A 118 12.93 5.53 -0.45
N THR A 119 14.05 5.34 -1.15
CA THR A 119 14.05 5.16 -2.62
C THR A 119 13.23 3.95 -3.03
N PHE A 120 13.32 2.84 -2.29
CA PHE A 120 12.51 1.66 -2.57
C PHE A 120 11.01 1.92 -2.38
N MET A 121 10.62 2.55 -1.27
CA MET A 121 9.21 2.94 -1.03
C MET A 121 8.68 3.89 -2.11
N GLN A 122 9.48 4.83 -2.59
CA GLN A 122 9.09 5.70 -3.71
C GLN A 122 8.79 4.91 -4.99
N ARG A 123 9.59 3.87 -5.30
CA ARG A 123 9.30 2.95 -6.43
C ARG A 123 7.97 2.21 -6.22
N CYS A 124 7.64 1.79 -5.00
CA CYS A 124 6.35 1.17 -4.69
C CYS A 124 5.16 2.11 -4.95
N TRP A 125 5.33 3.43 -4.88
CA TRP A 125 4.26 4.41 -5.05
C TRP A 125 4.17 5.05 -6.45
N MET A 126 4.95 4.55 -7.41
CA MET A 126 4.91 5.05 -8.80
C MET A 126 3.52 4.83 -9.44
N PRO A 127 3.09 5.68 -10.37
CA PRO A 127 1.87 5.44 -11.14
C PRO A 127 1.94 4.15 -11.95
N VAL A 128 0.82 3.45 -12.10
CA VAL A 128 0.75 2.28 -13.00
C VAL A 128 0.66 2.78 -14.45
N GLY A 129 1.35 2.11 -15.37
CA GLY A 129 1.29 2.42 -16.81
C GLY A 129 2.08 3.65 -17.25
N VAL A 130 2.77 4.35 -16.34
CA VAL A 130 3.60 5.51 -16.65
C VAL A 130 5.02 5.31 -16.09
N GLY A 131 6.01 5.32 -16.96
CA GLY A 131 7.42 5.18 -16.57
C GLY A 131 7.80 3.75 -16.16
N GLU A 132 8.72 3.63 -15.20
CA GLU A 132 9.16 2.33 -14.67
C GLU A 132 8.05 1.70 -13.82
N PRO A 133 7.73 0.40 -14.00
CA PRO A 133 6.72 -0.26 -13.19
C PRO A 133 7.13 -0.30 -11.71
N ARG A 134 6.13 -0.33 -10.82
CA ARG A 134 6.33 -0.67 -9.41
C ARG A 134 7.08 -2.02 -9.29
N PRO A 135 7.88 -2.23 -8.23
CA PRO A 135 8.61 -3.48 -8.03
C PRO A 135 7.68 -4.70 -8.03
N ARG A 136 8.15 -5.82 -8.58
CA ARG A 136 7.45 -7.10 -8.49
C ARG A 136 7.60 -7.70 -7.09
N GLY A 137 6.74 -8.64 -6.72
CA GLY A 137 6.83 -9.37 -5.44
C GLY A 137 8.21 -9.97 -5.17
N GLY A 138 8.86 -10.54 -6.19
CA GLY A 138 10.23 -11.07 -6.07
C GLY A 138 11.28 -9.99 -5.74
N GLU A 139 11.16 -8.79 -6.29
CA GLU A 139 12.05 -7.66 -5.98
C GLU A 139 11.84 -7.17 -4.54
N ILE A 140 10.60 -7.20 -4.03
CA ILE A 140 10.30 -6.89 -2.63
C ILE A 140 10.99 -7.89 -1.71
N VAL A 141 10.84 -9.20 -1.97
CA VAL A 141 11.47 -10.24 -1.14
C VAL A 141 12.99 -10.09 -1.14
N GLU A 142 13.59 -9.83 -2.30
CA GLU A 142 15.04 -9.65 -2.40
C GLU A 142 15.51 -8.40 -1.66
N PHE A 143 14.79 -7.29 -1.81
CA PHE A 143 15.09 -6.06 -1.09
C PHE A 143 15.07 -6.27 0.44
N VAL A 144 13.99 -6.87 0.97
CA VAL A 144 13.84 -7.13 2.41
C VAL A 144 14.91 -8.09 2.91
N ARG A 145 15.23 -9.16 2.15
CA ARG A 145 16.32 -10.08 2.49
C ARG A 145 17.65 -9.34 2.64
N GLN A 146 17.97 -8.45 1.72
CA GLN A 146 19.22 -7.69 1.77
C GLN A 146 19.26 -6.72 2.96
N GLU A 147 18.13 -6.12 3.33
CA GLU A 147 18.03 -5.30 4.56
C GLU A 147 18.26 -6.15 5.82
N LEU A 148 17.68 -7.35 5.90
CA LEU A 148 17.87 -8.26 7.04
C LEU A 148 19.32 -8.75 7.17
N VAL A 149 19.97 -9.04 6.04
CA VAL A 149 21.40 -9.40 6.00
C VAL A 149 22.25 -8.23 6.52
N GLY A 150 21.95 -7.00 6.11
CA GLY A 150 22.64 -5.80 6.58
C GLY A 150 22.51 -5.56 8.08
N LEU A 151 21.45 -6.08 8.71
CA LEU A 151 21.23 -6.03 10.16
C LEU A 151 21.86 -7.22 10.92
N GLY A 152 22.55 -8.13 10.23
CA GLY A 152 23.14 -9.32 10.83
C GLY A 152 22.13 -10.41 11.19
N MET A 153 20.89 -10.31 10.70
CA MET A 153 19.77 -11.21 11.03
C MET A 153 19.62 -12.36 10.01
N ALA A 154 20.67 -12.68 9.25
CA ALA A 154 20.62 -13.58 8.09
C ALA A 154 20.43 -15.08 8.40
N ALA A 155 20.10 -15.46 9.63
CA ALA A 155 19.92 -16.87 10.01
C ALA A 155 18.68 -17.05 10.90
N LEU A 156 17.50 -17.06 10.27
CA LEU A 156 16.29 -17.74 10.76
C LEU A 156 15.52 -18.36 9.59
#